data_AF-A0A3B0SW00-F1
#
_entry.id   AF-A0A3B0SW00-F1
#
_cell.length_a   1.000
_cell.length_b   1.000
_cell.length_c   1.000
_cell.angle_alpha   90.00
_cell.angle_beta   90.00
_cell.angle_gamma   90.00
#
_symmetry.space_group_name_H-M   'P 1'
#
loop_
_entity.id
_entity.type
_entity.pdbx_description
1 polymer ?
#
loop_
_entity_poly.entity_id
_entity_poly.type
_entity_poly.pdbx_seq_one_letter_code
_entity_poly.pdbx_strand_id
1 'polypeptide(L)'
;MTSFAGLPKDYFDFFHELKANNNREWFNDNKPRFRASVQEPLSSFVEAMAPRLKKVSKHFVADPRLNGGSVFRIYKDVRFSKDKTPYKTHGGVQF
;
A
#
# COMPACT_ATOMS: atom_id res chain seq x y z
N MET A 1 -0.78 21.95 1.59
CA MET A 1 -1.42 20.90 0.79
C MET A 1 -0.32 20.12 0.12
N THR A 2 0.00 18.94 0.63
CA THR A 2 0.99 18.05 0.03
C THR A 2 0.42 17.60 -1.32
N SER A 3 1.08 18.00 -2.42
CA SER A 3 0.67 17.59 -3.76
C SER A 3 1.04 16.12 -3.94
N PHE A 4 0.07 15.27 -4.24
CA PHE A 4 0.35 13.90 -4.65
C PHE A 4 1.03 13.91 -6.03
N ALA A 5 2.28 13.49 -6.08
CA ALA A 5 3.10 13.50 -7.30
C ALA A 5 2.87 12.28 -8.21
N GLY A 6 1.99 11.35 -7.81
CA GLY A 6 1.77 10.09 -8.51
C GLY A 6 2.45 8.91 -7.81
N LEU A 7 2.25 7.72 -8.39
CA LEU A 7 2.98 6.52 -8.00
C LEU A 7 4.29 6.46 -8.79
N PRO A 8 5.45 6.24 -8.14
CA PRO A 8 6.72 6.12 -8.86
C PRO A 8 6.71 4.87 -9.74
N LYS A 9 7.52 4.84 -10.81
CA LYS A 9 7.68 3.63 -11.65
C LYS A 9 8.01 2.39 -10.82
N ASP A 10 8.88 2.58 -9.83
CA ASP A 10 9.34 1.53 -8.92
C ASP A 10 8.20 0.88 -8.11
N TYR A 11 7.07 1.56 -7.95
CA TYR A 11 5.86 0.98 -7.35
C TYR A 11 5.45 -0.31 -8.08
N PHE A 12 5.40 -0.25 -9.41
CA PHE A 12 4.96 -1.38 -10.24
C PHE A 12 6.06 -2.45 -10.35
N ASP A 13 7.31 -2.01 -10.49
CA ASP A 13 8.47 -2.91 -10.55
C ASP A 13 8.59 -3.73 -9.27
N PHE A 14 8.41 -3.11 -8.09
CA PHE A 14 8.42 -3.80 -6.79
C PHE A 14 7.41 -4.95 -6.74
N PHE A 15 6.17 -4.73 -7.19
CA PHE A 15 5.15 -5.79 -7.15
C PHE A 15 5.40 -6.89 -8.21
N HIS A 16 5.98 -6.54 -9.35
CA HIS A 16 6.42 -7.52 -10.34
C HIS A 16 7.51 -8.43 -9.76
N GLU A 17 8.53 -7.87 -9.13
CA GLU A 17 9.61 -8.63 -8.49
C GLU A 17 9.13 -9.43 -7.27
N LEU A 18 8.26 -8.84 -6.44
CA LEU A 18 7.66 -9.53 -5.30
C LEU A 18 6.85 -10.74 -5.74
N LYS A 19 6.16 -10.68 -6.88
CA LYS A 19 5.42 -11.83 -7.42
C LYS A 19 6.35 -13.01 -7.74
N ALA A 20 7.55 -12.74 -8.25
CA ALA A 20 8.57 -13.76 -8.51
C ALA A 20 9.25 -14.26 -7.22
N ASN A 21 9.39 -13.39 -6.21
CA ASN A 21 10.16 -13.64 -5.00
C ASN A 21 9.31 -13.55 -3.72
N ASN A 22 8.10 -14.11 -3.73
CA ASN A 22 7.13 -13.93 -2.63
C ASN A 22 7.48 -14.79 -1.41
N ASN A 23 8.57 -14.44 -0.73
CA ASN A 23 9.07 -15.08 0.47
C ASN A 23 9.59 -14.03 1.47
N ARG A 24 9.76 -14.43 2.74
CA ARG A 24 10.04 -13.50 3.84
C ARG A 24 11.43 -12.88 3.77
N GLU A 25 12.42 -13.63 3.31
CA GLU A 25 13.81 -13.20 3.21
C GLU A 25 13.92 -12.04 2.21
N TRP A 26 13.46 -12.27 0.97
CA TRP A 26 13.46 -11.24 -0.06
C TRP A 26 12.69 -9.98 0.36
N PHE A 27 11.53 -10.15 1.01
CA PHE A 27 10.76 -9.00 1.46
C PHE A 27 11.47 -8.22 2.58
N ASN A 28 12.15 -8.89 3.50
CA ASN A 28 12.87 -8.20 4.58
C ASN A 28 14.00 -7.34 4.02
N ASP A 29 14.74 -7.86 3.04
CA ASP A 29 15.82 -7.12 2.36
C ASP A 29 15.27 -5.92 1.56
N ASN A 30 14.07 -6.08 0.97
CA ASN A 30 13.41 -5.04 0.18
C ASN A 30 12.45 -4.16 0.98
N LYS A 31 12.37 -4.34 2.31
CA LYS A 31 11.42 -3.61 3.17
C LYS A 31 11.62 -2.09 3.13
N PRO A 32 12.86 -1.55 3.09
CA PRO A 32 13.06 -0.10 2.91
C PRO A 32 12.50 0.41 1.58
N ARG A 33 12.71 -0.33 0.48
CA ARG A 33 12.15 -0.02 -0.85
C ARG A 33 10.63 -0.08 -0.83
N PHE A 34 10.04 -1.09 -0.20
CA PHE A 34 8.58 -1.15 -0.03
C PHE A 34 8.03 0.09 0.68
N ARG A 35 8.70 0.54 1.74
CA ARG A 35 8.27 1.74 2.48
C ARG A 35 8.30 2.98 1.58
N ALA A 36 9.43 3.24 0.92
CA ALA A 36 9.65 4.44 0.10
C ALA A 36 8.84 4.43 -1.21
N SER A 37 8.76 3.30 -1.90
CA SER A 37 8.16 3.20 -3.24
C SER A 37 6.68 2.84 -3.22
N VAL A 38 6.16 2.29 -2.11
CA VAL A 38 4.76 1.84 -2.02
C VAL A 38 4.01 2.50 -0.86
N GLN A 39 4.46 2.34 0.39
CA GLN A 39 3.69 2.80 1.55
C GLN A 39 3.55 4.32 1.60
N GLU A 40 4.66 5.04 1.45
CA GLU A 40 4.68 6.50 1.52
C GLU A 40 3.91 7.15 0.36
N PRO A 41 4.04 6.71 -0.91
CA PRO A 41 3.20 7.19 -2.01
C PRO A 41 1.70 6.93 -1.81
N LEU A 42 1.30 5.75 -1.29
CA LEU A 42 -0.11 5.47 -0.99
C LEU A 42 -0.65 6.33 0.15
N SER A 43 0.17 6.59 1.18
CA SER A 43 -0.17 7.51 2.26
C SER A 43 -0.38 8.94 1.74
N SER A 44 0.51 9.41 0.87
CA SER A 44 0.38 10.71 0.20
C SER A 44 -0.88 10.79 -0.67
N PHE A 45 -1.22 9.72 -1.39
CA PHE A 45 -2.47 9.63 -2.14
C PHE A 45 -3.70 9.76 -1.23
N VAL A 46 -3.72 9.04 -0.11
CA VAL A 46 -4.80 9.12 0.89
C VAL A 46 -4.96 10.55 1.41
N GLU A 47 -3.85 11.20 1.78
CA GLU A 47 -3.86 12.58 2.26
C GLU A 47 -4.41 13.55 1.20
N ALA A 48 -4.00 13.40 -0.05
CA ALA A 48 -4.47 14.24 -1.15
C ALA A 48 -5.96 14.02 -1.50
N MET A 49 -6.50 12.82 -1.24
CA MET A 49 -7.91 12.51 -1.44
C MET A 49 -8.81 13.06 -0.32
N ALA A 50 -8.29 13.23 0.90
CA ALA A 50 -9.04 13.67 2.07
C ALA A 50 -9.93 14.92 1.83
N PRO A 51 -9.44 16.06 1.29
CA PRO A 51 -10.27 17.23 1.07
C PRO A 51 -11.35 17.03 -0.01
N ARG A 52 -11.13 16.12 -0.96
CA ARG A 52 -12.11 15.79 -2.01
C ARG A 52 -13.22 14.91 -1.44
N LEU A 53 -12.85 13.88 -0.68
CA LEU A 53 -13.81 12.95 -0.07
C LEU A 53 -14.72 13.64 0.96
N LYS A 54 -14.19 14.59 1.73
CA LYS A 54 -15.00 15.42 2.65
C LYS A 54 -16.15 16.17 1.96
N LYS A 55 -15.97 16.54 0.67
CA LYS A 55 -17.03 17.19 -0.12
C LYS A 55 -18.10 16.20 -0.61
N VAL A 56 -17.76 14.92 -0.70
CA VAL A 56 -18.69 13.86 -1.11
C VAL A 56 -19.53 13.39 0.07
N SER A 57 -18.89 13.08 1.20
CA SER A 57 -19.57 12.65 2.42
C SER A 57 -18.68 12.79 3.64
N LYS A 58 -19.29 13.15 4.78
CA LYS A 58 -18.62 13.16 6.10
C LYS A 58 -18.26 11.77 6.62
N HIS A 59 -18.79 10.71 6.00
CA HIS A 59 -18.59 9.32 6.43
C HIS A 59 -17.35 8.67 5.82
N PHE A 60 -16.76 9.26 4.77
CA PHE A 60 -15.49 8.77 4.24
C PHE A 60 -14.33 9.27 5.10
N VAL A 61 -13.47 8.33 5.52
CA VAL A 61 -12.32 8.59 6.37
C VAL A 61 -11.05 8.32 5.57
N ALA A 62 -10.35 9.39 5.21
CA ALA A 62 -9.02 9.33 4.63
C ALA A 62 -7.97 9.49 5.73
N ASP A 63 -7.48 8.34 6.23
CA ASP A 63 -6.48 8.27 7.29
C ASP A 63 -5.13 7.83 6.72
N PRO A 64 -4.14 8.73 6.58
CA PRO A 64 -2.87 8.45 5.93
C PRO A 64 -1.92 7.59 6.77
N ARG A 65 -2.30 7.18 8.00
CA ARG A 65 -1.45 6.33 8.85
C ARG A 65 -1.09 5.03 8.12
N LEU A 66 0.22 4.72 8.11
CA LEU A 66 0.77 3.53 7.45
C LEU A 66 0.29 2.21 8.09
N ASN A 67 -0.15 2.26 9.35
CA ASN A 67 -0.67 1.13 10.09
C ASN A 67 -2.03 1.50 10.70
N GLY A 68 -3.06 0.72 10.39
CA GLY A 68 -4.41 0.93 10.93
C GLY A 68 -5.18 2.11 10.34
N GLY A 69 -4.62 2.78 9.33
CA GLY A 69 -5.31 3.80 8.54
C GLY A 69 -5.96 3.23 7.27
N SER A 70 -6.16 4.10 6.29
CA SER A 70 -6.74 3.79 4.98
C SER A 70 -5.85 2.90 4.11
N VAL A 71 -4.53 2.85 4.36
CA VAL A 71 -3.60 2.01 3.61
C VAL A 71 -3.58 0.59 4.18
N PHE A 72 -3.82 -0.41 3.34
CA PHE A 72 -3.81 -1.80 3.78
C PHE A 72 -2.39 -2.33 4.03
N ARG A 73 -2.29 -3.27 4.99
CA ARG A 73 -1.08 -4.08 5.16
C ARG A 73 -0.81 -4.97 3.93
N ILE A 74 0.47 -5.18 3.64
CA ILE A 74 0.93 -6.06 2.56
C ILE A 74 0.76 -7.55 2.90
N TYR A 75 0.70 -7.92 4.18
CA TYR A 75 0.57 -9.32 4.60
C TYR A 75 -0.76 -9.95 4.13
N LYS A 76 -0.66 -11.14 3.53
CA LYS A 76 -1.79 -11.95 3.09
C LYS A 76 -2.27 -12.84 4.24
N ASP A 77 -3.57 -12.92 4.45
CA ASP A 77 -4.13 -13.95 5.32
C ASP A 77 -4.20 -15.26 4.55
N VAL A 78 -3.40 -16.24 4.96
CA VAL A 78 -3.23 -17.52 4.26
C VAL A 78 -3.85 -18.71 4.99
N ARG A 79 -4.54 -18.49 6.11
CA ARG A 79 -5.07 -19.58 6.96
C ARG A 79 -5.91 -20.58 6.16
N PHE A 80 -6.81 -20.06 5.33
CA PHE A 80 -7.72 -20.86 4.50
C PHE A 80 -7.38 -20.85 3.00
N SER A 81 -6.28 -20.19 2.60
CA SER A 81 -5.87 -20.11 1.20
C SER A 81 -5.12 -21.39 0.78
N LYS A 82 -5.39 -21.88 -0.44
CA LYS A 82 -4.57 -22.92 -1.08
C LYS A 82 -3.16 -22.40 -1.39
N ASP A 83 -3.09 -21.14 -1.81
CA ASP A 83 -1.84 -20.42 -2.03
C ASP A 83 -1.32 -19.83 -0.71
N LYS A 84 -0.11 -20.26 -0.30
CA LYS A 84 0.52 -19.90 0.97
C LYS A 84 1.54 -18.76 0.86
N THR A 85 1.59 -18.04 -0.25
CA THR A 85 2.48 -16.87 -0.37
C THR A 85 2.18 -15.83 0.73
N PRO A 86 3.19 -15.34 1.47
CA PRO A 86 3.00 -14.48 2.63
C PRO A 86 2.53 -13.06 2.32
N TYR A 87 2.77 -12.54 1.11
CA TYR A 87 2.52 -11.13 0.76
C TYR A 87 1.54 -10.97 -0.40
N LYS A 88 0.80 -9.86 -0.38
CA LYS A 88 -0.01 -9.38 -1.49
C LYS A 88 0.88 -8.78 -2.57
N THR A 89 0.55 -9.04 -3.83
CA THR A 89 1.25 -8.51 -5.01
C THR A 89 0.59 -7.25 -5.58
N HIS A 90 -0.09 -6.49 -4.72
CA HIS A 90 -0.75 -5.23 -5.05
C HIS A 90 -0.84 -4.34 -3.80
N GLY A 91 -0.91 -3.03 -4.00
CA GLY A 91 -1.30 -2.09 -2.96
C GLY A 91 -2.82 -1.96 -2.85
N GLY A 92 -3.32 -1.60 -1.67
CA GLY A 92 -4.74 -1.38 -1.45
C GLY A 92 -4.96 -0.18 -0.55
N VAL A 93 -6.05 0.54 -0.79
CA VAL A 93 -6.53 1.67 0.01
C VAL A 93 -8.05 1.57 0.19
N GLN A 94 -8.56 1.97 1.37
CA GLN A 94 -9.99 2.12 1.67
C GLN A 94 -10.28 3.48 2.31
N PHE A 95 -11.50 3.98 2.14
CA PHE A 95 -11.98 5.24 2.69
C PHE A 95 -13.33 5.07 3.36
#